data_AF-A0A1A3PMN3-F1
#
_entry.id   AF-A0A1A3PMN3-F1
#
_cell.length_a   1.000
_cell.length_b   1.000
_cell.length_c   1.000
_cell.angle_alpha   90.00
_cell.angle_beta   90.00
_cell.angle_gamma   90.00
#
_symmetry.space_group_name_H-M   'P 1'
#
loop_
_entity.id
_entity.type
_entity.pdbx_description
1 polymer ?
#
loop_
_entity_poly.entity_id
_entity_poly.type
_entity_poly.pdbx_seq_one_letter_code
_entity_poly.pdbx_strand_id
1 'polypeptide(L)' 'MFDLSSVRLAAGFSQVELASALEKTQGYVSKVEHQSDMLVSTLTAYLAALGATTQIVVDTGDVTMIFQLPAGGKCGDG' A
#
# COMPACT_ATOMS: atom_id res chain seq x y z
N MET A 1 8.69 3.17 1.76
CA MET A 1 8.07 1.91 1.30
C MET A 1 6.68 1.87 1.91
N PHE A 2 5.64 1.68 1.10
CA PHE A 2 4.26 1.60 1.59
C PHE A 2 4.06 0.24 2.24
N ASP A 3 3.63 0.21 3.51
CA ASP A 3 3.46 -1.03 4.28
C ASP A 3 1.98 -1.19 4.70
N LEU A 4 1.28 -2.07 3.98
CA LEU A 4 -0.12 -2.38 4.27
C LEU A 4 -0.31 -3.13 5.59
N SER A 5 0.67 -3.91 6.04
CA SER A 5 0.55 -4.67 7.28
C SER A 5 0.46 -3.73 8.48
N SER A 6 1.28 -2.67 8.49
CA SER A 6 1.22 -1.60 9.48
C SER A 6 -0.11 -0.85 9.46
N VAL A 7 -0.66 -0.59 8.28
CA VAL A 7 -1.99 0.04 8.14
C VAL A 7 -3.09 -0.84 8.73
N ARG A 8 -3.11 -2.14 8.40
CA ARG A 8 -4.11 -3.08 8.94
C ARG A 8 -4.03 -3.15 10.47
N LEU A 9 -2.83 -3.21 11.02
CA LEU A 9 -2.62 -3.25 12.46
C LEU A 9 -3.05 -1.94 13.14
N ALA A 10 -2.78 -0.78 12.54
CA ALA A 10 -3.25 0.52 13.03
C ALA A 10 -4.77 0.65 13.00
N ALA A 11 -5.45 -0.03 12.07
CA ALA A 11 -6.91 -0.13 12.03
C ALA A 11 -7.48 -1.18 13.01
N GLY A 12 -6.64 -1.90 13.75
CA GLY A 12 -7.08 -2.89 14.74
C GLY A 12 -7.49 -4.25 14.19
N PHE A 13 -7.16 -4.57 12.94
CA PHE A 13 -7.54 -5.84 12.30
C PHE A 13 -6.40 -6.87 12.32
N SER A 14 -6.72 -8.13 12.59
CA SER A 14 -5.91 -9.27 12.20
C SER A 14 -6.06 -9.56 10.70
N GLN A 15 -5.15 -10.35 10.11
CA GLN A 15 -5.29 -10.76 8.70
C GLN A 15 -6.56 -11.59 8.46
N VAL A 16 -7.04 -12.34 9.46
CA VAL A 16 -8.26 -13.15 9.36
C VAL A 16 -9.50 -12.26 9.37
N GLU A 17 -9.55 -11.26 10.25
CA GLU A 17 -10.67 -10.31 10.31
C GLU A 17 -10.75 -9.47 9.03
N LEU A 18 -9.60 -8.98 8.52
CA LEU A 18 -9.57 -8.27 7.25
C LEU A 18 -9.99 -9.18 6.09
N ALA A 19 -9.53 -10.44 6.07
CA ALA A 19 -9.94 -11.41 5.07
C ALA A 19 -11.45 -11.64 5.08
N SER A 20 -12.04 -11.78 6.27
CA SER A 20 -13.50 -11.89 6.43
C SER A 20 -14.22 -10.66 5.90
N ALA A 21 -13.74 -9.44 6.20
CA ALA A 21 -14.33 -8.20 5.72
C ALA A 21 -14.25 -8.04 4.19
N LEU A 22 -13.24 -8.64 3.56
CA LEU A 22 -13.04 -8.64 2.11
C LEU A 22 -13.70 -9.82 1.39
N GLU A 23 -14.35 -10.75 2.11
CA GLU A 23 -14.83 -12.04 1.58
C GLU A 23 -13.70 -12.83 0.87
N LYS A 24 -12.51 -12.83 1.46
CA LYS A 24 -11.30 -13.51 0.98
C LYS A 24 -10.70 -14.41 2.06
N THR A 25 -9.63 -15.11 1.71
CA THR A 25 -8.85 -15.92 2.65
C THR A 25 -7.76 -15.10 3.32
N GLN A 26 -7.33 -15.51 4.52
CA GLN A 26 -6.17 -14.91 5.18
C GLN A 26 -4.90 -15.00 4.29
N GLY A 27 -4.76 -16.08 3.53
CA GLY A 27 -3.68 -16.24 2.56
C GLY A 27 -3.70 -15.20 1.43
N TYR A 28 -4.89 -14.75 0.99
CA TYR A 28 -5.02 -13.64 0.04
C TYR A 28 -4.51 -12.33 0.65
N VAL A 29 -4.90 -12.01 1.89
CA VAL A 29 -4.42 -10.81 2.60
C VAL A 29 -2.91 -10.85 2.78
N SER A 30 -2.35 -11.97 3.25
CA SER A 30 -0.91 -12.15 3.37
C SER A 30 -0.19 -11.95 2.04
N LYS A 31 -0.73 -12.50 0.94
CA LYS A 31 -0.15 -12.32 -0.41
C LYS A 31 -0.14 -10.84 -0.83
N VAL A 32 -1.23 -10.12 -0.59
CA VAL A 32 -1.33 -8.68 -0.93
C VAL A 32 -0.36 -7.85 -0.08
N GLU A 33 -0.26 -8.12 1.22
CA GLU A 33 0.67 -7.41 2.13
C GLU A 33 2.15 -7.62 1.77
N HIS A 34 2.50 -8.78 1.19
CA HIS A 34 3.85 -9.09 0.73
C HIS A 34 4.09 -8.73 -0.75
N GLN A 35 3.06 -8.25 -1.46
CA GLN A 35 3.19 -7.96 -2.88
C GLN A 35 4.08 -6.72 -3.09
N SER A 36 5.10 -6.86 -3.93
CA SER A 36 6.09 -5.81 -4.17
C SER A 36 5.52 -4.55 -4.83
N ASP A 37 4.41 -4.68 -5.58
CA ASP A 37 3.70 -3.56 -6.19
C ASP A 37 2.22 -3.86 -6.44
N MET A 38 1.35 -2.88 -6.13
CA MET A 38 -0.10 -2.91 -6.38
C MET A 38 -0.51 -1.83 -7.39
N LEU A 39 0.24 -1.72 -8.49
CA LEU A 39 0.15 -0.62 -9.48
C LEU A 39 0.51 0.78 -8.94
N VAL A 40 0.96 0.86 -7.69
CA VAL A 40 1.37 2.09 -7.03
C VAL A 40 2.63 2.64 -7.71
N SER A 41 3.54 1.77 -8.15
CA SER A 41 4.72 2.19 -8.92
C SER A 41 4.36 2.83 -10.26
N THR A 42 3.32 2.32 -10.93
CA THR A 42 2.84 2.85 -12.21
C THR A 42 2.21 4.22 -12.01
N LEU A 43 1.33 4.36 -11.02
CA LEU A 43 0.70 5.64 -10.68
C LEU A 43 1.73 6.70 -10.30
N THR A 44 2.71 6.34 -9.47
CA THR A 44 3.76 7.26 -9.02
C THR A 44 4.69 7.67 -10.14
N ALA A 45 5.04 6.78 -11.06
CA ALA A 45 5.81 7.12 -12.26
C ALA A 45 5.06 8.12 -13.14
N TYR A 46 3.75 7.90 -13.34
CA TYR A 46 2.91 8.81 -14.12
C TYR A 46 2.84 10.21 -13.51
N LEU A 47 2.58 10.30 -12.20
CA LEU A 47 2.51 11.58 -11.49
C LEU A 47 3.88 12.27 -11.43
N ALA A 48 4.96 11.52 -11.26
CA ALA A 48 6.31 12.06 -11.30
C ALA A 48 6.67 12.65 -12.68
N ALA A 49 6.21 12.02 -13.77
CA ALA A 49 6.39 12.56 -15.13
C ALA A 49 5.68 13.91 -15.34
N LEU A 50 4.66 14.21 -14.53
CA LEU A 50 3.99 15.52 -14.49
C LEU A 50 4.65 16.51 -13.52
N GLY A 51 5.77 16.13 -12.88
CA GLY A 51 6.46 16.95 -11.88
C GLY A 51 5.81 16.92 -10.50
N ALA A 52 4.87 16.02 -10.25
CA ALA A 52 4.19 15.93 -8.96
C ALA A 52 5.02 15.14 -7.93
N THR A 53 4.97 15.60 -6.68
CA THR A 53 5.40 14.81 -5.52
C THR A 53 4.19 14.06 -4.98
N THR A 54 4.34 12.77 -4.66
CA THR A 54 3.20 11.90 -4.32
C THR A 54 3.38 11.30 -2.93
N GLN A 55 2.29 11.29 -2.15
CA GLN A 55 2.18 10.60 -0.87
C GLN A 55 0.83 9.87 -0.78
N ILE A 56 0.79 8.75 -0.06
CA ILE A 56 -0.46 8.13 0.40
C ILE A 56 -0.73 8.59 1.82
N VAL A 57 -1.93 9.10 2.06
CA VAL A 57 -2.43 9.39 3.40
C VAL A 57 -3.49 8.37 3.73
N VAL A 58 -3.33 7.67 4.86
CA VAL A 58 -4.33 6.78 5.42
C VAL A 58 -4.80 7.35 6.74
N ASP A 59 -6.10 7.55 6.86
CA ASP A 59 -6.75 8.00 8.10
C ASP A 59 -7.67 6.88 8.58
N THR A 60 -7.39 6.34 9.77
CA THR A 60 -8.20 5.29 10.40
C THR A 60 -9.19 5.85 11.42
N GLY A 61 -9.28 7.18 11.57
CA GLY A 61 -9.99 7.86 12.66
C GLY A 61 -9.17 7.97 13.94
N ASP A 62 -8.38 6.94 14.26
CA ASP A 62 -7.50 6.92 15.43
C ASP A 62 -6.08 7.41 15.10
N VAL A 63 -5.58 7.11 13.90
CA VAL A 63 -4.22 7.44 13.45
C VAL A 63 -4.24 7.89 12.00
N THR A 64 -3.48 8.95 11.72
CA THR A 64 -3.12 9.36 10.36
C THR A 64 -1.70 8.89 10.04
N MET A 65 -1.57 8.09 8.98
CA MET A 65 -0.29 7.60 8.47
C MET A 65 0.00 8.25 7.12
N ILE A 66 1.22 8.77 6.96
CA ILE A 66 1.68 9.38 5.70
C ILE A 66 2.84 8.57 5.15
N PHE A 67 2.64 8.00 3.96
CA PHE A 67 3.66 7.25 3.25
C PHE A 67 4.13 8.06 2.05
N GLN A 68 5.39 8.47 2.09
CA GLN A 68 6.04 9.05 0.92
C GLN A 68 6.20 7.97 -0.13
N LEU A 69 5.68 8.22 -1.33
CA LEU A 69 5.84 7.32 -2.44
C LEU A 69 7.06 7.73 -3.25
N PRO A 70 7.99 6.81 -3.54
CA PRO A 70 9.10 7.13 -4.41
C PRO A 70 8.56 7.53 -5.78
N ALA A 71 9.16 8.56 -6.40
CA ALA A 71 8.97 8.79 -7.82
C ALA A 71 9.31 7.48 -8.52
N GLY A 72 8.35 6.88 -9.22
CA GLY A 72 8.51 5.56 -9.82
C GLY A 72 9.69 5.57 -10.79
N GLY A 73 10.85 5.13 -10.30
CA GLY A 73 12.04 4.90 -11.09
C GLY A 73 11.95 3.48 -11.63
N LYS A 74 12.15 3.33 -12.95
CA LYS A 74 12.17 2.04 -13.62
C LYS A 74 13.01 1.03 -12.81
N CYS A 75 12.37 0.04 -12.20
CA CYS A 75 13.03 -1.23 -11.97
C CYS A 75 12.80 -2.05 -13.25
N GLY A 76 13.73 -1.88 -14.18
CA GLY A 76 13.85 -2.68 -15.38
C GLY A 76 15.29 -2.56 -15.81
N ASP A 77 16.10 -3.54 -15.39
CA ASP A 77 17.27 -4.08 -16.10
C ASP A 77 17.73 -5.33 -15.34
N GLY A 78 17.54 -6.52 -15.94
CA GLY A 78 18.08 -7.81 -15.46
C GLY A 78 17.07 -8.95 -15.40
#